data_AF-A0A2U3LVS6-F1
#
_entry.id   AF-A0A2U3LVS6-F1
#
_cell.length_a   1.000
_cell.length_b   1.000
_cell.length_c   1.000
_cell.angle_alpha   90.00
_cell.angle_beta   90.00
_cell.angle_gamma   90.00
#
_symmetry.space_group_name_H-M   'P 1'
#
loop_
_entity.id
_entity.type
_entity.pdbx_description
1 polymer ?
#
loop_
_entity_poly.entity_id
_entity_poly.type
_entity_poly.pdbx_seq_one_letter_code
_entity_poly.pdbx_strand_id
1 'polypeptide(L)'
;MTDAISEYQRWKQQGEDLRMKAKHAMESRFRELLSAAAQIAEEYRADFGGSLKPPSPVTAFRYKASAKSKSKKAAKPKPAPEPPAAPPVAAKPSKKVLGLQKRLATAKKKFEDAKSAGQPTRPLEDKIYEIEDELRLAGQA
;
A
#
# COMPACT_ATOMS: atom_id res chain seq x y z
N MET A 1 -49.45 31.30 -8.46
CA MET A 1 -48.96 29.97 -8.06
C MET A 1 -47.50 29.92 -8.48
N THR A 2 -46.56 29.83 -7.55
CA THR A 2 -45.15 29.58 -7.92
C THR A 2 -45.07 28.24 -8.64
N ASP A 3 -44.40 28.23 -9.77
CA ASP A 3 -44.23 27.03 -10.58
C ASP A 3 -43.29 26.06 -9.84
N ALA A 4 -43.78 24.85 -9.54
CA ALA A 4 -43.05 23.83 -8.79
C ALA A 4 -41.70 23.48 -9.45
N ILE A 5 -41.61 23.63 -10.78
CA ILE A 5 -40.37 23.42 -11.55
C ILE A 5 -39.31 24.48 -11.16
N SER A 6 -39.74 25.73 -10.96
CA SER A 6 -38.86 26.82 -10.56
C SER A 6 -38.34 26.66 -9.13
N GLU A 7 -39.16 26.14 -8.22
CA GLU A 7 -38.75 25.85 -6.83
C GLU A 7 -37.73 24.70 -6.78
N TYR A 8 -37.95 23.63 -7.54
CA TYR A 8 -37.00 22.52 -7.64
C TYR A 8 -35.63 22.97 -8.17
N GLN A 9 -35.61 23.80 -9.22
CA GLN A 9 -34.36 24.33 -9.77
C GLN A 9 -33.60 25.18 -8.74
N ARG A 10 -34.31 26.01 -7.96
CA ARG A 10 -33.70 26.78 -6.86
C ARG A 10 -33.07 25.87 -5.80
N TRP A 11 -33.78 24.85 -5.34
CA TRP A 11 -33.23 23.91 -4.35
C TRP A 11 -32.02 23.14 -4.87
N LYS A 12 -32.04 22.76 -6.16
CA LYS A 12 -30.90 22.11 -6.78
C LYS A 12 -29.67 23.01 -6.78
N GLN A 13 -29.83 24.28 -7.16
CA GLN A 13 -28.73 25.24 -7.19
C GLN A 13 -28.23 25.58 -5.78
N GLN A 14 -29.14 25.79 -4.83
CA GLN A 14 -28.79 25.98 -3.42
C GLN A 14 -28.04 24.77 -2.84
N GLY A 15 -28.45 23.55 -3.19
CA GLY A 15 -27.77 22.33 -2.77
C GLY A 15 -26.36 22.20 -3.36
N GLU A 16 -26.16 22.60 -4.62
CA GLU A 16 -24.85 22.65 -5.24
C GLU A 16 -23.94 23.71 -4.58
N ASP A 17 -24.46 24.91 -4.37
CA ASP A 17 -23.75 26.00 -3.71
C ASP A 17 -23.33 25.63 -2.29
N LEU A 18 -24.22 24.98 -1.53
CA LEU A 18 -23.91 24.47 -0.19
C LEU A 18 -22.79 23.42 -0.23
N ARG A 19 -22.79 22.52 -1.22
CA ARG A 19 -21.70 21.54 -1.39
C ARG A 19 -20.38 22.22 -1.73
N MET A 20 -20.39 23.22 -2.61
CA MET A 20 -19.19 23.99 -2.94
C MET A 20 -18.65 24.77 -1.74
N LYS A 21 -19.54 25.44 -0.99
CA LYS A 21 -19.17 26.13 0.25
C LYS A 21 -18.60 25.18 1.29
N ALA A 22 -19.22 24.02 1.51
CA ALA A 22 -18.73 23.01 2.44
C ALA A 22 -17.36 22.48 2.02
N LYS A 23 -17.17 22.15 0.74
CA LYS A 23 -15.87 21.72 0.20
C LYS A 23 -14.80 22.77 0.44
N HIS A 24 -15.09 24.02 0.09
CA HIS A 24 -14.14 25.11 0.24
C HIS A 24 -13.79 25.37 1.71
N ALA A 25 -14.77 25.37 2.61
CA ALA A 25 -14.55 25.51 4.05
C ALA A 25 -13.67 24.39 4.62
N MET A 26 -13.89 23.13 4.18
CA MET A 26 -13.06 22.00 4.58
C MET A 26 -11.62 22.14 4.07
N GLU A 27 -11.44 22.54 2.81
CA GLU A 27 -10.12 22.76 2.22
C GLU A 27 -9.34 23.90 2.90
N SER A 28 -10.02 25.02 3.20
CA SER A 28 -9.42 26.16 3.88
C SER A 28 -8.97 25.79 5.29
N ARG A 29 -9.85 25.18 6.09
CA ARG A 29 -9.51 24.73 7.45
C ARG A 29 -8.37 23.72 7.44
N PHE A 30 -8.34 22.82 6.46
CA PHE A 30 -7.25 21.87 6.31
C PHE A 30 -5.91 22.60 6.08
N ARG A 31 -5.86 23.57 5.16
CA ARG A 31 -4.65 24.36 4.89
C ARG A 31 -4.19 25.15 6.12
N GLU A 32 -5.11 25.78 6.85
CA GLU A 32 -4.81 26.49 8.11
C GLU A 32 -4.14 25.57 9.13
N LEU A 33 -4.69 24.36 9.32
CA LEU A 33 -4.11 23.36 10.23
C LEU A 33 -2.71 22.92 9.80
N LEU A 34 -2.44 22.81 8.49
CA LEU A 34 -1.11 22.47 7.98
C LEU A 34 -0.10 23.58 8.26
N SER A 35 -0.50 24.83 8.03
CA SER A 35 0.35 26.00 8.32
C SER A 35 0.67 26.07 9.81
N ALA A 36 -0.34 25.89 10.68
CA ALA A 36 -0.15 25.88 12.13
C ALA A 36 0.76 24.72 12.58
N ALA A 37 0.59 23.52 12.03
CA ALA A 37 1.46 22.40 12.34
C ALA A 37 2.91 22.63 11.90
N ALA A 38 3.13 23.30 10.77
CA ALA A 38 4.47 23.67 10.32
C ALA A 38 5.13 24.70 11.25
N GLN A 39 4.39 25.71 11.70
CA GLN A 39 4.86 26.70 12.67
C GLN A 39 5.31 26.03 13.98
N ILE A 40 4.48 25.14 14.53
CA ILE A 40 4.82 24.37 15.74
C ILE A 40 6.07 23.51 15.53
N ALA A 41 6.24 22.90 14.35
CA ALA A 41 7.43 22.12 14.04
C ALA A 41 8.70 22.97 13.95
N GLU A 42 8.57 24.22 13.49
CA GLU A 42 9.67 25.19 13.45
C GLU A 42 10.03 25.68 14.85
N GLU A 43 9.04 26.07 15.66
CA GLU A 43 9.22 26.45 17.06
C GLU A 43 9.88 25.31 17.86
N TYR A 44 9.39 24.09 17.73
CA TYR A 44 9.98 22.92 18.38
C TYR A 44 11.44 22.69 17.95
N ARG A 45 11.73 22.89 16.66
CA ARG A 45 13.10 22.78 16.15
C ARG A 45 14.00 23.89 16.71
N ALA A 46 13.48 25.10 16.83
CA ALA A 46 14.22 26.24 17.38
C ALA A 46 14.54 26.04 18.87
N ASP A 47 13.56 25.59 19.67
CA ASP A 47 13.70 25.47 21.12
C ASP A 47 14.41 24.17 21.56
N PHE A 48 14.15 23.06 20.86
CA PHE A 48 14.59 21.72 21.27
C PHE A 48 15.57 21.06 20.29
N GLY A 49 15.86 21.68 19.14
CA GLY A 49 16.83 21.18 18.16
C GLY A 49 16.40 19.92 17.39
N GLY A 50 15.17 19.42 17.63
CA GLY A 50 14.64 18.18 17.07
C GLY A 50 13.64 18.39 15.93
N SER A 51 13.23 17.29 15.27
CA SER A 51 12.18 17.30 14.26
C SER A 51 10.94 16.55 14.76
N LEU A 52 9.78 17.20 14.71
CA LEU A 52 8.50 16.56 15.00
C LEU A 52 8.11 15.63 13.84
N LYS A 53 7.95 14.35 14.15
CA LYS A 53 7.47 13.34 13.20
C LYS A 53 5.96 13.18 13.34
N PRO A 54 5.20 13.20 12.23
CA PRO A 54 3.77 12.94 12.31
C PRO A 54 3.51 11.48 12.70
N PRO A 55 2.36 11.17 13.32
CA PRO A 55 2.01 9.81 13.75
C PRO A 55 1.97 8.85 12.55
N SER A 56 2.38 7.60 12.76
CA SER A 56 2.53 6.57 11.70
C SER A 56 1.37 6.42 10.70
N PRO A 57 0.07 6.55 11.06
CA PRO A 57 -1.00 6.51 10.05
C PRO A 57 -1.00 7.72 9.10
N VAL A 58 -0.35 8.83 9.47
CA VAL A 58 -0.27 10.09 8.71
C VAL A 58 1.19 10.34 8.34
N THR A 59 1.76 9.50 7.47
CA THR A 59 3.15 9.68 7.01
C THR A 59 3.34 10.91 6.12
N ALA A 60 2.24 11.49 5.65
CA ALA A 60 2.12 12.80 5.04
C ALA A 60 0.70 13.29 5.35
N PHE A 61 0.47 14.60 5.42
CA PHE A 61 -0.91 15.14 5.51
C PHE A 61 -1.79 14.78 4.29
N ARG A 62 -1.23 14.05 3.32
CA ARG A 62 -2.00 13.29 2.35
C ARG A 62 -2.62 12.08 3.04
N TYR A 63 -3.88 12.20 3.44
CA TYR A 63 -4.69 11.07 3.85
C TYR A 63 -4.62 9.99 2.75
N LYS A 64 -3.94 8.88 3.05
CA LYS A 64 -4.00 7.68 2.23
C LYS A 64 -5.30 6.97 2.59
N ALA A 65 -6.34 7.15 1.79
CA ALA A 65 -7.59 6.41 1.90
C ALA A 65 -7.42 4.87 1.85
N SER A 66 -6.23 4.40 1.50
CA SER A 66 -5.84 2.99 1.51
C SER A 66 -5.14 2.53 2.78
N ALA A 67 -5.01 3.35 3.84
CA ALA A 67 -4.56 2.91 5.16
C ALA A 67 -5.71 2.21 5.92
N LYS A 68 -6.45 1.32 5.23
CA LYS A 68 -6.96 0.15 5.92
C LYS A 68 -5.73 -0.51 6.51
N SER A 69 -5.73 -0.60 7.83
CA SER A 69 -4.82 -1.44 8.60
C SER A 69 -4.45 -2.66 7.76
N LYS A 70 -3.15 -2.92 7.60
CA LYS A 70 -2.70 -4.28 7.29
C LYS A 70 -3.12 -5.13 8.49
N SER A 71 -4.39 -5.51 8.52
CA SER A 71 -4.85 -6.72 9.16
C SER A 71 -3.91 -7.80 8.67
N LYS A 72 -3.28 -8.48 9.64
CA LYS A 72 -2.50 -9.69 9.44
C LYS A 72 -3.14 -10.49 8.32
N LYS A 73 -2.32 -10.82 7.32
CA LYS A 73 -2.60 -11.67 6.17
C LYS A 73 -3.54 -12.80 6.57
N ALA A 74 -4.84 -12.57 6.43
CA ALA A 74 -5.84 -13.61 6.56
C ALA A 74 -5.62 -14.52 5.35
N ALA A 75 -5.40 -15.79 5.64
CA ALA A 75 -5.27 -16.84 4.66
C ALA A 75 -6.41 -16.73 3.64
N LYS A 76 -6.05 -16.94 2.37
CA LYS A 76 -6.99 -17.05 1.25
C LYS A 76 -8.10 -18.05 1.63
N PRO A 77 -9.38 -17.79 1.27
CA PRO A 77 -10.40 -18.82 1.30
C PRO A 77 -10.00 -19.92 0.30
N LYS A 78 -10.01 -21.16 0.79
CA LYS A 78 -9.85 -22.40 0.03
C LYS A 78 -10.99 -22.49 -1.00
N PRO A 79 -10.74 -22.71 -2.30
CA PRO A 79 -11.78 -23.21 -3.18
C PRO A 79 -11.96 -24.71 -2.92
N ALA A 80 -13.23 -25.15 -2.90
CA ALA A 80 -13.65 -26.54 -2.89
C ALA A 80 -13.25 -27.26 -4.20
N PRO A 81 -13.16 -28.60 -4.22
CA PRO A 81 -12.49 -29.35 -5.28
C PRO A 81 -13.35 -29.48 -6.55
N GLU A 82 -12.70 -29.36 -7.71
CA GLU A 82 -13.25 -29.70 -9.03
C GLU A 82 -13.35 -31.23 -9.22
N PRO A 83 -14.31 -31.72 -10.03
CA PRO A 83 -14.15 -32.96 -10.79
C PRO A 83 -13.54 -32.69 -12.18
N PRO A 84 -12.85 -33.69 -12.77
CA PRO A 84 -11.73 -33.46 -13.68
C PRO A 84 -12.12 -33.59 -15.16
N ALA A 85 -11.37 -32.92 -16.03
CA ALA A 85 -10.75 -33.50 -17.25
C ALA A 85 -10.38 -32.40 -18.26
N ALA A 86 -9.06 -32.18 -18.44
CA ALA A 86 -8.37 -32.14 -19.74
C ALA A 86 -6.94 -31.58 -19.56
N PRO A 87 -5.87 -32.39 -19.72
CA PRO A 87 -4.55 -31.90 -20.08
C PRO A 87 -4.40 -31.94 -21.63
N PRO A 88 -3.29 -31.47 -22.22
CA PRO A 88 -2.21 -30.61 -21.72
C PRO A 88 -1.89 -29.46 -22.71
N VAL A 89 -1.38 -28.32 -22.25
CA VAL A 89 -0.60 -27.43 -23.13
C VAL A 89 0.59 -26.84 -22.38
N ALA A 90 1.74 -27.45 -22.64
CA ALA A 90 3.05 -26.88 -22.42
C ALA A 90 3.17 -25.53 -23.14
N ALA A 91 3.61 -24.49 -22.42
CA ALA A 91 3.90 -23.20 -23.04
C ALA A 91 4.98 -22.43 -22.27
N LYS A 92 6.25 -22.73 -22.59
CA LYS A 92 7.41 -21.81 -22.60
C LYS A 92 7.83 -21.22 -21.23
N PRO A 93 9.12 -20.90 -21.01
CA PRO A 93 9.65 -20.52 -19.70
C PRO A 93 8.88 -19.33 -19.15
N SER A 94 8.06 -19.59 -18.15
CA SER A 94 7.11 -18.61 -17.66
C SER A 94 7.89 -17.43 -17.07
N LYS A 95 7.41 -16.20 -17.25
CA LYS A 95 7.94 -14.99 -16.58
C LYS A 95 8.13 -15.18 -15.07
N LYS A 96 7.41 -16.16 -14.48
CA LYS A 96 7.54 -16.61 -13.11
C LYS A 96 8.92 -17.24 -12.83
N VAL A 97 9.43 -18.11 -13.70
CA VAL A 97 10.78 -18.71 -13.56
C VAL A 97 11.86 -17.62 -13.57
N LEU A 98 11.77 -16.65 -14.50
CA LEU A 98 12.69 -15.49 -14.52
C LEU A 98 12.58 -14.63 -13.26
N GLY A 99 11.37 -14.47 -12.73
CA GLY A 99 11.14 -13.78 -11.45
C GLY A 99 11.75 -14.52 -10.26
N LEU A 100 11.64 -15.85 -10.22
CA LEU A 100 12.20 -16.71 -9.18
C LEU A 100 13.73 -16.73 -9.24
N GLN A 101 14.33 -16.81 -10.43
CA GLN A 101 15.78 -16.70 -10.62
C GLN A 101 16.34 -15.36 -10.10
N LYS A 102 15.67 -14.24 -10.40
CA LYS A 102 16.07 -12.92 -9.87
C LYS A 102 15.96 -12.84 -8.34
N ARG A 103 14.93 -13.46 -7.77
CA ARG A 103 14.75 -13.54 -6.31
C ARG A 103 15.81 -14.41 -5.66
N LEU A 104 16.15 -15.55 -6.27
CA LEU A 104 17.22 -16.44 -5.84
C LEU A 104 18.57 -15.70 -5.83
N ALA A 105 18.92 -14.99 -6.91
CA ALA A 105 20.16 -14.22 -6.98
C ALA A 105 20.22 -13.11 -5.90
N THR A 106 19.09 -12.45 -5.64
CA THR A 106 19.00 -11.42 -4.59
C THR A 106 19.13 -12.03 -3.20
N ALA A 107 18.53 -13.21 -2.97
CA ALA A 107 18.61 -13.93 -1.70
C ALA A 107 20.03 -14.44 -1.43
N LYS A 108 20.71 -15.01 -2.44
CA LYS A 108 22.12 -15.42 -2.35
C LYS A 108 23.05 -14.24 -2.08
N LYS A 109 22.85 -13.10 -2.75
CA LYS A 109 23.61 -11.88 -2.47
C LYS A 109 23.43 -11.42 -1.02
N LYS A 110 22.19 -11.39 -0.52
CA LYS A 110 21.91 -11.03 0.88
C LYS A 110 22.48 -12.03 1.88
N PHE A 111 22.52 -13.31 1.52
CA PHE A 111 23.14 -14.36 2.33
C PHE A 111 24.66 -14.15 2.43
N GLU A 112 25.34 -13.88 1.32
CA GLU A 112 26.78 -13.57 1.32
C GLU A 112 27.10 -12.25 2.05
N ASP A 113 26.27 -11.22 1.89
CA ASP A 113 26.39 -9.96 2.63
C ASP A 113 26.21 -10.19 4.13
N ALA A 114 25.20 -10.97 4.54
CA ALA A 114 24.95 -11.31 5.94
C ALA A 114 26.04 -12.21 6.54
N LYS A 115 26.57 -13.15 5.74
CA LYS A 115 27.68 -14.03 6.12
C LYS A 115 28.97 -13.23 6.32
N SER A 116 29.25 -12.29 5.42
CA SER A 116 30.40 -11.38 5.52
C SER A 116 30.27 -10.39 6.67
N ALA A 117 29.05 -9.99 7.01
CA ALA A 117 28.74 -9.12 8.14
C ALA A 117 28.60 -9.86 9.49
N GLY A 118 28.80 -11.18 9.54
CA GLY A 118 28.66 -11.99 10.76
C GLY A 118 27.24 -12.03 11.33
N GLN A 119 26.23 -11.71 10.51
CA GLN A 119 24.81 -11.70 10.87
C GLN A 119 24.21 -13.11 10.78
N PRO A 120 23.13 -13.41 11.52
CA PRO A 120 22.50 -14.72 11.47
C PRO A 120 21.98 -15.05 10.06
N THR A 121 22.57 -16.06 9.43
CA THR A 121 22.30 -16.44 8.03
C THR A 121 21.19 -17.48 7.86
N ARG A 122 20.85 -18.23 8.91
CA ARG A 122 19.75 -19.23 8.92
C ARG A 122 18.45 -18.76 8.25
N PRO A 123 17.87 -17.58 8.57
CA PRO A 123 16.63 -17.12 7.92
C PRO A 123 16.79 -16.70 6.45
N LEU A 124 18.01 -16.63 5.94
CA LEU A 124 18.32 -16.40 4.53
C LEU A 124 18.57 -17.74 3.81
N GLU A 125 19.17 -18.72 4.48
CA GLU A 125 19.30 -20.11 4.00
C GLU A 125 17.92 -20.72 3.76
N ASP A 126 17.01 -20.63 4.74
CA ASP A 126 15.64 -21.15 4.62
C ASP A 126 14.91 -20.55 3.41
N LYS A 127 15.07 -19.23 3.19
CA LYS A 127 14.48 -18.53 2.04
C LYS A 127 15.09 -18.95 0.71
N ILE A 128 16.38 -19.28 0.68
CA ILE A 128 17.03 -19.79 -0.52
C ILE A 128 16.47 -21.17 -0.86
N TYR A 129 16.32 -22.05 0.13
CA TYR A 129 15.73 -23.38 -0.06
C TYR A 129 14.27 -23.31 -0.54
N GLU A 130 13.44 -22.43 0.03
CA GLU A 130 12.05 -22.23 -0.41
C GLU A 130 11.99 -21.74 -1.88
N ILE A 131 12.83 -20.78 -2.26
CA ILE A 131 12.86 -20.24 -3.63
C ILE A 131 13.38 -21.27 -4.63
N GLU A 132 14.36 -22.10 -4.24
CA GLU A 132 14.89 -23.19 -5.06
C GLU A 132 13.83 -24.29 -5.28
N ASP A 133 13.01 -24.58 -4.27
CA ASP A 133 11.89 -25.53 -4.38
C ASP A 133 10.77 -24.98 -5.27
N GLU A 134 10.37 -23.70 -5.09
CA GLU A 134 9.43 -23.02 -5.98
C GLU A 134 9.92 -23.01 -7.45
N LEU A 135 11.23 -22.90 -7.67
CA LEU A 135 11.84 -22.94 -9.00
C LEU A 135 11.82 -24.36 -9.58
N ARG A 136 12.09 -25.39 -8.77
CA ARG A 136 11.97 -26.80 -9.18
C ARG A 136 10.52 -27.16 -9.54
N LEU A 137 9.56 -26.73 -8.73
CA LEU A 137 8.14 -26.94 -8.96
C LEU A 137 7.64 -26.17 -10.19
N ALA A 138 8.10 -24.93 -10.39
CA ALA A 138 7.77 -24.13 -11.57
C ALA A 138 8.46 -24.63 -12.85
N GLY A 139 9.51 -25.43 -12.74
CA GLY A 139 10.19 -26.10 -13.86
C GLY A 139 9.62 -27.49 -14.19
N GLN A 140 8.90 -28.12 -13.26
CA GLN A 140 8.18 -29.39 -13.47
C GLN A 140 6.72 -29.19 -13.94
N ALA A 141 6.22 -27.95 -13.98
CA ALA A 141 4.87 -27.58 -14.40
C ALA A 141 4.77 -27.20 -15.88
#